data_AF-A0A959MFJ2-F1
#
_entry.id   AF-A0A959MFJ2-F1
#
_cell.length_a   1.000
_cell.length_b   1.000
_cell.length_c   1.000
_cell.angle_alpha   90.00
_cell.angle_beta   90.00
_cell.angle_gamma   90.00
#
_symmetry.space_group_name_H-M   'P 1'
#
loop_
_entity.id
_entity.type
_entity.pdbx_description
1 polymer ?
#
loop_
_entity_poly.entity_id
_entity_poly.type
_entity_poly.pdbx_seq_one_letter_code
_entity_poly.pdbx_strand_id
1 'polypeptide(L)'
;MQPNNRFTGLDLEFWANVKLLNQRLGYAERRTQANPNPGFIIPTKEQIIDVFEGEGLNPSKLVANHTVMPLGVLVQEYMEYRSDALMNYVKPNLMDQKSASELFESKREELSPLCPLPMNKQKGDKRRPAFLTGLVNMHIEAHKGEFDCDYNPKELTSLTSNNYPIRTMSRRVDGAFPSVKDPIAVWEIKEYYYTTTFGSRVADGVYETQLDGWELREARENLGQDVKHYLIVDDYFTWWHLGRSYLCRLIDSMHMNLVSEVIFGKEVVSRIPVLVNHWKSLIIKSERE
;
A
#
# COMPACT_ATOMS: atom_id res chain seq x y z
N MET A 1 -1.34 7.77 1.79
CA MET A 1 0.05 8.21 2.06
C MET A 1 0.81 8.25 0.76
N GLN A 2 1.56 9.33 0.50
CA GLN A 2 2.48 9.42 -0.64
C GLN A 2 3.90 8.97 -0.25
N PRO A 3 4.70 8.43 -1.18
CA PRO A 3 6.10 8.12 -0.91
C PRO A 3 6.92 9.39 -0.65
N ASN A 4 7.88 9.30 0.26
CA ASN A 4 8.87 10.35 0.45
C ASN A 4 9.99 10.18 -0.58
N ASN A 5 10.16 11.20 -1.43
CA ASN A 5 11.12 11.21 -2.54
C ASN A 5 12.57 10.92 -2.11
N ARG A 6 12.94 11.15 -0.84
CA ARG A 6 14.27 10.79 -0.31
C ARG A 6 14.53 9.28 -0.36
N PHE A 7 13.49 8.46 -0.22
CA PHE A 7 13.60 7.00 -0.10
C PHE A 7 12.99 6.26 -1.31
N THR A 8 12.40 7.00 -2.24
CA THR A 8 11.80 6.46 -3.45
C THR A 8 12.88 5.97 -4.42
N GLY A 9 12.77 4.73 -4.90
CA GLY A 9 13.66 4.20 -5.95
C GLY A 9 15.08 3.89 -5.51
N LEU A 10 15.32 3.73 -4.20
CA LEU A 10 16.59 3.20 -3.69
C LEU A 10 16.84 1.79 -4.24
N ASP A 11 18.13 1.44 -4.39
CA ASP A 11 18.57 0.25 -5.10
C ASP A 11 18.31 -1.07 -4.33
N LEU A 12 18.57 -2.19 -5.00
CA LEU A 12 18.40 -3.51 -4.42
C LEU A 12 19.34 -3.78 -3.24
N GLU A 13 20.52 -3.16 -3.20
CA GLU A 13 21.46 -3.28 -2.08
C GLU A 13 20.84 -2.67 -0.81
N PHE A 14 20.30 -1.47 -0.90
CA PHE A 14 19.59 -0.83 0.20
C PHE A 14 18.44 -1.71 0.73
N TRP A 15 17.55 -2.17 -0.15
CA TRP A 15 16.39 -2.97 0.26
C TRP A 15 16.76 -4.35 0.80
N ALA A 16 17.84 -4.97 0.31
CA ALA A 16 18.35 -6.22 0.85
C ALA A 16 18.76 -6.06 2.31
N ASN A 17 19.49 -4.99 2.64
CA ASN A 17 19.94 -4.70 4.00
C ASN A 17 18.75 -4.38 4.94
N VAL A 18 17.79 -3.57 4.48
CA VAL A 18 16.55 -3.27 5.24
C VAL A 18 15.78 -4.56 5.57
N LYS A 19 15.60 -5.44 4.59
CA LYS A 19 14.86 -6.71 4.78
C LYS A 19 15.61 -7.67 5.70
N LEU A 20 16.92 -7.82 5.55
CA LEU A 20 17.74 -8.68 6.39
C LEU A 20 17.69 -8.24 7.86
N LEU A 21 17.89 -6.96 8.12
CA LEU A 21 17.86 -6.40 9.48
C LEU A 21 16.48 -6.60 10.12
N ASN A 22 15.38 -6.29 9.42
CA ASN A 22 14.02 -6.52 9.94
C ASN A 22 13.72 -8.02 10.14
N GLN A 23 14.28 -8.92 9.32
CA GLN A 23 14.11 -10.37 9.48
C GLN A 23 14.75 -10.87 10.78
N ARG A 24 15.93 -10.36 11.13
CA ARG A 24 16.71 -10.84 12.27
C ARG A 24 16.36 -10.13 13.58
N LEU A 25 16.11 -8.82 13.53
CA LEU A 25 15.77 -8.03 14.72
C LEU A 25 14.26 -8.01 14.99
N GLY A 26 13.43 -8.21 13.95
CA GLY A 26 12.00 -7.96 13.97
C GLY A 26 11.64 -6.60 13.37
N TYR A 27 10.34 -6.36 13.18
CA TYR A 27 9.84 -5.09 12.62
C TYR A 27 9.35 -4.12 13.69
N ALA A 28 8.76 -4.65 14.77
CA ALA A 28 8.18 -3.87 15.85
C ALA A 28 8.72 -4.36 17.19
N GLU A 29 8.89 -3.44 18.13
CA GLU A 29 9.27 -3.79 19.49
C GLU A 29 8.19 -4.65 20.14
N ARG A 30 8.60 -5.52 21.07
CA ARG A 30 7.65 -6.38 21.80
C ARG A 30 6.87 -5.54 22.80
N ARG A 31 5.55 -5.78 22.83
CA ARG A 31 4.70 -5.24 23.88
C ARG A 31 5.05 -5.90 25.21
N THR A 32 5.37 -5.10 26.20
CA THR A 32 5.63 -5.56 27.58
C THR A 32 4.79 -4.76 28.55
N GLN A 33 4.77 -5.15 29.83
CA GLN A 33 4.12 -4.34 30.86
C GLN A 33 4.77 -2.95 31.00
N ALA A 34 6.10 -2.86 30.83
CA ALA A 34 6.84 -1.60 30.88
C ALA A 34 6.75 -0.77 29.59
N ASN A 35 6.52 -1.41 28.44
CA ASN A 35 6.31 -0.76 27.15
C ASN A 35 4.97 -1.21 26.53
N PRO A 36 3.84 -0.63 27.00
CA PRO A 36 2.52 -1.04 26.54
C PRO A 36 2.21 -0.59 25.10
N ASN A 37 2.94 0.39 24.57
CA ASN A 37 2.79 0.98 23.24
C ASN A 37 4.12 0.97 22.48
N PRO A 38 4.64 -0.22 22.11
CA PRO A 38 5.97 -0.36 21.51
C PRO A 38 6.13 0.39 20.20
N GLY A 39 7.33 0.92 19.96
CA GLY A 39 7.74 1.53 18.70
C GLY A 39 8.05 0.50 17.62
N PHE A 40 8.71 0.96 16.56
CA PHE A 40 9.29 0.11 15.52
C PHE A 40 10.80 0.01 15.71
N ILE A 41 11.39 -1.08 15.22
CA ILE A 41 12.81 -1.33 15.43
C ILE A 41 13.63 -0.43 14.49
N ILE A 42 14.57 0.31 15.08
CA ILE A 42 15.63 1.05 14.39
C ILE A 42 16.95 0.42 14.86
N PRO A 43 17.73 -0.18 13.96
CA PRO A 43 18.90 -0.95 14.35
C PRO A 43 20.00 -0.04 14.88
N THR A 44 20.57 -0.38 16.04
CA THR A 44 21.80 0.26 16.51
C THR A 44 23.00 -0.25 15.72
N LYS A 45 24.14 0.45 15.83
CA LYS A 45 25.40 0.02 15.22
C LYS A 45 25.78 -1.40 15.65
N GLU A 46 25.68 -1.68 16.95
CA GLU A 46 26.01 -2.96 17.55
C GLU A 46 25.09 -4.06 17.01
N GLN A 47 23.78 -3.79 16.92
CA GLN A 47 22.82 -4.73 16.33
C GLN A 47 23.11 -5.02 14.85
N ILE A 48 23.57 -4.05 14.08
CA ILE A 48 23.98 -4.27 12.68
C ILE A 48 25.17 -5.22 12.64
N ILE A 49 26.21 -4.98 13.44
CA ILE A 49 27.39 -5.85 13.52
C ILE A 49 26.95 -7.27 13.90
N ASP A 50 26.22 -7.41 15.00
CA ASP A 50 25.80 -8.71 15.54
C ASP A 50 24.96 -9.51 14.53
N VAL A 51 24.04 -8.86 13.81
CA VAL A 51 23.24 -9.51 12.76
C VAL A 51 24.12 -9.98 11.61
N PHE A 52 25.06 -9.16 11.14
CA PHE A 52 25.89 -9.53 10.00
C PHE A 52 26.89 -10.62 10.35
N GLU A 53 27.58 -10.51 11.47
CA GLU A 53 28.52 -11.53 11.95
C GLU A 53 27.80 -12.85 12.24
N GLY A 54 26.61 -12.80 12.86
CA GLY A 54 25.79 -13.98 13.11
C GLY A 54 25.31 -14.71 11.85
N GLU A 55 25.17 -13.99 10.74
CA GLU A 55 24.82 -14.54 9.42
C GLU A 55 26.06 -14.90 8.56
N GLY A 56 27.27 -14.68 9.06
CA GLY A 56 28.51 -14.87 8.29
C GLY A 56 28.69 -13.85 7.16
N LEU A 57 28.09 -12.66 7.30
CA LEU A 57 28.11 -11.57 6.32
C LEU A 57 29.05 -10.43 6.75
N ASN A 58 29.47 -9.62 5.79
CA ASN A 58 30.39 -8.51 6.02
C ASN A 58 29.61 -7.20 6.31
N PRO A 59 29.70 -6.61 7.52
CA PRO A 59 29.00 -5.37 7.85
C PRO A 59 29.65 -4.10 7.30
N SER A 60 30.86 -4.16 6.72
CA SER A 60 31.71 -2.99 6.41
C SER A 60 31.05 -1.88 5.58
N LYS A 61 30.08 -2.20 4.73
CA LYS A 61 29.31 -1.18 3.98
C LYS A 61 28.33 -0.39 4.84
N LEU A 62 27.84 -0.97 5.93
CA LEU A 62 26.93 -0.35 6.89
C LEU A 62 27.69 0.21 8.11
N VAL A 63 28.70 -0.52 8.59
CA VAL A 63 29.50 -0.17 9.77
C VAL A 63 30.95 -0.59 9.54
N ALA A 64 31.89 0.36 9.61
CA ALA A 64 33.32 0.09 9.54
C ALA A 64 34.06 0.83 10.65
N ASN A 65 35.07 0.21 11.27
CA ASN A 65 35.86 0.79 12.37
C ASN A 65 34.98 1.40 13.47
N HIS A 66 33.93 0.68 13.88
CA HIS A 66 32.93 1.13 14.86
C HIS A 66 32.22 2.45 14.52
N THR A 67 32.19 2.83 13.24
CA THR A 67 31.50 4.00 12.72
C THR A 67 30.42 3.58 11.73
N VAL A 68 29.23 4.18 11.85
CA VAL A 68 28.14 3.94 10.88
C VAL A 68 28.49 4.62 9.57
N MET A 69 28.51 3.84 8.48
CA MET A 69 28.85 4.29 7.14
C MET A 69 27.63 4.91 6.44
N PRO A 70 27.79 5.64 5.32
CA PRO A 70 26.68 6.33 4.67
C PRO A 70 25.46 5.44 4.36
N LEU A 71 25.67 4.19 3.91
CA LEU A 71 24.57 3.25 3.71
C LEU A 71 23.89 2.87 5.03
N GLY A 72 24.65 2.69 6.11
CA GLY A 72 24.11 2.43 7.45
C GLY A 72 23.29 3.60 7.98
N VAL A 73 23.76 4.83 7.79
CA VAL A 73 23.01 6.05 8.15
C VAL A 73 21.70 6.09 7.36
N LEU A 74 21.75 5.87 6.04
CA LEU A 74 20.55 5.87 5.20
C LEU A 74 19.52 4.81 5.64
N VAL A 75 19.98 3.62 6.03
CA VAL A 75 19.12 2.56 6.56
C VAL A 75 18.45 2.98 7.87
N GLN A 76 19.21 3.56 8.80
CA GLN A 76 18.67 4.05 10.07
C GLN A 76 17.65 5.16 9.85
N GLU A 77 17.97 6.17 9.04
CA GLU A 77 17.09 7.28 8.72
C GLU A 77 15.79 6.82 8.03
N TYR A 78 15.87 5.82 7.14
CA TYR A 78 14.68 5.26 6.53
C TYR A 78 13.80 4.53 7.55
N MET A 79 14.39 3.72 8.44
CA MET A 79 13.63 3.00 9.45
C MET A 79 13.02 3.96 10.50
N GLU A 80 13.71 5.05 10.82
CA GLU A 80 13.19 6.16 11.63
C GLU A 80 12.00 6.82 10.96
N TYR A 81 12.14 7.24 9.70
CA TYR A 81 11.05 7.83 8.92
C TYR A 81 9.85 6.89 8.82
N ARG A 82 10.09 5.60 8.53
CA ARG A 82 9.03 4.58 8.45
C ARG A 82 8.32 4.41 9.79
N SER A 83 9.06 4.42 10.89
CA SER A 83 8.51 4.36 12.24
C SER A 83 7.58 5.55 12.52
N ASP A 84 8.05 6.76 12.22
CA ASP A 84 7.29 8.01 12.38
C ASP A 84 6.01 8.00 11.53
N ALA A 85 6.13 7.68 10.23
CA ALA A 85 4.99 7.59 9.33
C ALA A 85 3.95 6.57 9.83
N LEU A 86 4.39 5.41 10.32
CA LEU A 86 3.47 4.41 10.84
C LEU A 86 2.73 4.89 12.10
N MET A 87 3.44 5.54 13.02
CA MET A 87 2.89 5.98 14.30
C MET A 87 1.99 7.22 14.16
N ASN A 88 2.42 8.19 13.36
CA ASN A 88 1.84 9.53 13.32
C ASN A 88 0.93 9.75 12.11
N TYR A 89 1.03 8.92 11.07
CA TYR A 89 0.18 9.01 9.90
C TYR A 89 -0.71 7.78 9.72
N VAL A 90 -0.16 6.56 9.71
CA VAL A 90 -0.94 5.35 9.41
C VAL A 90 -1.89 4.99 10.54
N LYS A 91 -1.36 4.83 11.76
CA LYS A 91 -2.16 4.46 12.95
C LYS A 91 -3.42 5.31 13.13
N PRO A 92 -3.38 6.66 13.12
CA PRO A 92 -4.58 7.46 13.34
C PRO A 92 -5.58 7.45 12.17
N ASN A 93 -5.18 6.95 11.00
CA ASN A 93 -6.04 6.86 9.82
C ASN A 93 -6.79 5.53 9.71
N LEU A 94 -6.26 4.47 10.29
CA LEU A 94 -6.95 3.17 10.37
C LEU A 94 -8.21 3.28 11.23
N MET A 95 -9.30 2.72 10.75
CA MET A 95 -10.61 2.73 11.39
C MET A 95 -10.92 1.37 12.03
N ASP A 96 -11.74 1.39 13.08
CA ASP A 96 -12.44 0.19 13.52
C ASP A 96 -13.75 0.00 12.73
N GLN A 97 -14.41 -1.14 12.94
CA GLN A 97 -15.67 -1.44 12.26
C GLN A 97 -16.74 -0.36 12.46
N LYS A 98 -16.84 0.18 13.68
CA LYS A 98 -17.87 1.14 14.04
C LYS A 98 -17.66 2.47 13.30
N SER A 99 -16.46 3.03 13.42
CA SER A 99 -16.08 4.28 12.76
C SER A 99 -16.14 4.17 11.23
N ALA A 100 -15.75 3.03 10.66
CA ALA A 100 -15.89 2.78 9.23
C ALA A 100 -17.36 2.75 8.78
N SER A 101 -18.24 2.11 9.56
CA SER A 101 -19.68 2.08 9.29
C SER A 101 -20.30 3.47 9.38
N GLU A 102 -19.97 4.23 10.42
CA GLU A 102 -20.49 5.60 10.62
C GLU A 102 -20.05 6.52 9.47
N LEU A 103 -18.78 6.45 9.08
CA LEU A 103 -18.24 7.24 7.97
C LEU A 103 -18.87 6.83 6.63
N PHE A 104 -19.06 5.53 6.39
CA PHE A 104 -19.70 5.02 5.19
C PHE A 104 -21.14 5.52 5.06
N GLU A 105 -21.95 5.41 6.11
CA GLU A 105 -23.35 5.86 6.10
C GLU A 105 -23.43 7.37 5.89
N SER A 106 -22.61 8.16 6.60
CA SER A 106 -22.53 9.61 6.43
C SER A 106 -22.19 10.01 4.99
N LYS A 107 -21.20 9.36 4.36
CA LYS A 107 -20.81 9.66 2.97
C LYS A 107 -21.80 9.15 1.94
N ARG A 108 -22.51 8.04 2.22
CA ARG A 108 -23.59 7.58 1.36
C ARG A 108 -24.75 8.57 1.32
N GLU A 109 -25.11 9.14 2.46
CA GLU A 109 -26.15 10.18 2.54
C GLU A 109 -25.70 11.47 1.84
N GLU A 110 -24.48 11.94 2.12
CA GLU A 110 -23.91 13.16 1.54
C GLU A 110 -23.78 13.09 0.02
N LEU A 111 -23.27 11.97 -0.51
CA LEU A 111 -22.91 11.84 -1.93
C LEU A 111 -24.03 11.25 -2.78
N SER A 112 -25.03 10.59 -2.16
CA SER A 112 -26.15 9.95 -2.86
C SER A 112 -25.72 9.13 -4.08
N PRO A 113 -24.80 8.17 -3.92
CA PRO A 113 -24.10 7.51 -5.02
C PRO A 113 -25.01 6.63 -5.88
N LEU A 114 -24.69 6.53 -7.16
CA LEU A 114 -25.26 5.55 -8.10
C LEU A 114 -24.30 4.39 -8.38
N CYS A 115 -23.05 4.49 -7.93
CA CYS A 115 -22.03 3.48 -8.10
C CYS A 115 -22.35 2.20 -7.30
N PRO A 116 -21.73 1.07 -7.65
CA PRO A 116 -21.90 -0.15 -6.88
C PRO A 116 -21.41 0.00 -5.44
N LEU A 117 -22.26 -0.34 -4.47
CA LEU A 117 -21.90 -0.47 -3.05
C LEU A 117 -21.96 -1.95 -2.65
N PRO A 118 -20.89 -2.72 -2.86
CA PRO A 118 -20.92 -4.17 -2.68
C PRO A 118 -21.06 -4.56 -1.21
N MET A 119 -21.61 -5.75 -0.96
CA MET A 119 -21.59 -6.37 0.35
C MET A 119 -20.26 -7.10 0.57
N ASN A 120 -19.82 -7.18 1.81
CA ASN A 120 -18.69 -8.01 2.20
C ASN A 120 -18.96 -9.50 1.90
N LYS A 121 -17.89 -10.31 1.87
CA LYS A 121 -17.98 -11.76 1.60
C LYS A 121 -18.51 -12.59 2.78
N GLN A 122 -18.95 -11.95 3.87
CA GLN A 122 -19.44 -12.62 5.07
C GLN A 122 -20.92 -13.06 4.90
N LYS A 123 -21.36 -13.99 5.75
CA LYS A 123 -22.72 -14.52 5.76
C LYS A 123 -23.44 -14.16 7.07
N GLY A 124 -24.77 -14.28 7.07
CA GLY A 124 -25.61 -14.06 8.25
C GLY A 124 -25.43 -12.67 8.85
N ASP A 125 -25.34 -12.60 10.18
CA ASP A 125 -25.27 -11.33 10.92
C ASP A 125 -24.02 -10.50 10.63
N LYS A 126 -22.96 -11.12 10.09
CA LYS A 126 -21.74 -10.44 9.67
C LYS A 126 -21.82 -9.85 8.25
N ARG A 127 -22.86 -10.19 7.49
CA ARG A 127 -23.09 -9.65 6.14
C ARG A 127 -23.45 -8.18 6.27
N ARG A 128 -22.59 -7.30 5.75
CA ARG A 128 -22.72 -5.84 5.77
C ARG A 128 -22.14 -5.26 4.46
N PRO A 129 -22.38 -3.98 4.14
CA PRO A 129 -21.64 -3.30 3.10
C PRO A 129 -20.13 -3.47 3.33
N ALA A 130 -19.37 -3.61 2.24
CA ALA A 130 -17.91 -3.49 2.29
C ALA A 130 -17.58 -2.00 2.41
N PHE A 131 -17.51 -1.50 3.65
CA PHE A 131 -17.49 -0.07 3.96
C PHE A 131 -16.37 0.68 3.23
N LEU A 132 -15.13 0.17 3.26
CA LEU A 132 -13.97 0.77 2.62
C LEU A 132 -14.12 0.75 1.09
N THR A 133 -14.58 -0.38 0.52
CA THR A 133 -14.83 -0.49 -0.92
C THR A 133 -15.89 0.52 -1.37
N GLY A 134 -16.98 0.61 -0.61
CA GLY A 134 -18.03 1.58 -0.88
C GLY A 134 -17.54 3.03 -0.76
N LEU A 135 -16.76 3.38 0.27
CA LEU A 135 -16.16 4.71 0.40
C LEU A 135 -15.30 5.07 -0.82
N VAL A 136 -14.46 4.14 -1.29
CA VAL A 136 -13.65 4.35 -2.50
C VAL A 136 -14.55 4.60 -3.71
N ASN A 137 -15.53 3.74 -3.94
CA ASN A 137 -16.43 3.85 -5.10
C ASN A 137 -17.20 5.17 -5.11
N MET A 138 -17.76 5.56 -3.96
CA MET A 138 -18.51 6.82 -3.82
C MET A 138 -17.63 8.04 -4.13
N HIS A 139 -16.41 8.06 -3.60
CA HIS A 139 -15.49 9.17 -3.84
C HIS A 139 -14.97 9.21 -5.27
N ILE A 140 -14.75 8.06 -5.92
CA ILE A 140 -14.40 8.02 -7.35
C ILE A 140 -15.57 8.53 -8.18
N GLU A 141 -16.79 8.04 -7.95
CA GLU A 141 -17.99 8.47 -8.68
C GLU A 141 -18.22 9.98 -8.59
N ALA A 142 -18.15 10.53 -7.39
CA ALA A 142 -18.38 11.95 -7.15
C ALA A 142 -17.35 12.86 -7.87
N HIS A 143 -16.18 12.33 -8.24
CA HIS A 143 -15.08 13.14 -8.80
C HIS A 143 -14.67 12.76 -10.23
N LYS A 144 -15.08 11.60 -10.75
CA LYS A 144 -14.69 11.16 -12.10
C LYS A 144 -15.29 12.01 -13.22
N GLY A 145 -16.40 12.70 -12.96
CA GLY A 145 -17.12 13.42 -14.00
C GLY A 145 -17.59 12.48 -15.12
N GLU A 146 -17.30 12.86 -16.37
CA GLU A 146 -17.73 12.11 -17.56
C GLU A 146 -16.88 10.87 -17.86
N PHE A 147 -15.70 10.74 -17.25
CA PHE A 147 -14.82 9.59 -17.49
C PHE A 147 -15.40 8.29 -16.95
N ASP A 148 -15.17 7.19 -17.68
CA ASP A 148 -15.54 5.85 -17.25
C ASP A 148 -14.72 5.38 -16.04
N CYS A 149 -15.22 4.34 -15.37
CA CYS A 149 -14.56 3.71 -14.24
C CYS A 149 -15.04 2.27 -14.07
N ASP A 150 -14.11 1.32 -14.04
CA ASP A 150 -14.40 -0.08 -13.74
C ASP A 150 -14.26 -0.33 -12.23
N TYR A 151 -15.38 -0.27 -11.51
CA TYR A 151 -15.42 -0.51 -10.05
C TYR A 151 -15.25 -1.98 -9.62
N ASN A 152 -15.32 -2.91 -10.58
CA ASN A 152 -15.08 -4.35 -10.41
C ASN A 152 -14.90 -4.99 -11.80
N PRO A 153 -13.71 -4.91 -12.40
CA PRO A 153 -13.48 -5.32 -13.78
C PRO A 153 -13.76 -6.81 -14.04
N LYS A 154 -13.49 -7.68 -13.06
CA LYS A 154 -13.60 -9.16 -13.17
C LYS A 154 -12.79 -9.78 -14.31
N GLU A 155 -11.83 -9.06 -14.87
CA GLU A 155 -10.90 -9.51 -15.89
C GLU A 155 -9.46 -9.01 -15.60
N LEU A 156 -8.51 -9.46 -16.41
CA LEU A 156 -7.09 -9.13 -16.23
C LEU A 156 -6.77 -7.78 -16.89
N THR A 157 -5.99 -6.97 -16.21
CA THR A 157 -5.46 -5.73 -16.78
C THR A 157 -4.62 -6.02 -18.01
N SER A 158 -4.96 -5.40 -19.13
CA SER A 158 -4.27 -5.60 -20.40
C SER A 158 -3.75 -4.27 -20.93
N LEU A 159 -2.47 -4.26 -21.29
CA LEU A 159 -1.80 -3.16 -21.94
C LEU A 159 -1.57 -3.48 -23.40
N THR A 160 -1.87 -2.53 -24.26
CA THR A 160 -1.88 -2.70 -25.71
C THR A 160 -1.03 -1.66 -26.43
N SER A 161 -0.61 -2.02 -27.64
CA SER A 161 -0.02 -1.10 -28.61
C SER A 161 -0.65 -1.39 -29.96
N ASN A 162 -1.22 -0.36 -30.59
CA ASN A 162 -2.01 -0.50 -31.82
C ASN A 162 -3.11 -1.57 -31.71
N ASN A 163 -3.82 -1.61 -30.58
CA ASN A 163 -4.83 -2.63 -30.24
C ASN A 163 -4.32 -4.08 -30.15
N TYR A 164 -3.00 -4.30 -30.16
CA TYR A 164 -2.39 -5.61 -29.93
C TYR A 164 -1.94 -5.73 -28.47
N PRO A 165 -2.24 -6.83 -27.75
CA PRO A 165 -1.82 -7.00 -26.36
C PRO A 165 -0.30 -7.18 -26.27
N ILE A 166 0.36 -6.28 -25.55
CA ILE A 166 1.82 -6.34 -25.31
C ILE A 166 2.15 -6.79 -23.89
N ARG A 167 1.20 -6.64 -22.95
CA ARG A 167 1.28 -7.20 -21.59
C ARG A 167 -0.12 -7.44 -21.05
N THR A 168 -0.32 -8.57 -20.38
CA THR A 168 -1.53 -8.83 -19.59
C THR A 168 -1.09 -9.26 -18.19
N MET A 169 -1.61 -8.62 -17.15
CA MET A 169 -1.25 -8.92 -15.76
C MET A 169 -1.69 -10.31 -15.35
N SER A 170 -1.01 -10.89 -14.36
CA SER A 170 -1.29 -12.25 -13.87
C SER A 170 -2.54 -12.33 -13.00
N ARG A 171 -3.05 -11.18 -12.54
CA ARG A 171 -4.17 -11.09 -11.62
C ARG A 171 -5.18 -10.02 -12.01
N ARG A 172 -6.38 -10.20 -11.48
CA ARG A 172 -7.47 -9.23 -11.57
C ARG A 172 -7.31 -8.22 -10.44
N VAL A 173 -7.62 -6.97 -10.75
CA VAL A 173 -7.65 -5.90 -9.76
C VAL A 173 -9.06 -5.63 -9.24
N ASP A 174 -9.17 -5.02 -8.06
CA ASP A 174 -10.46 -4.62 -7.50
C ASP A 174 -11.10 -3.46 -8.27
N GLY A 175 -10.31 -2.59 -8.90
CA GLY A 175 -10.82 -1.56 -9.81
C GLY A 175 -9.78 -0.91 -10.72
N ALA A 176 -10.26 -0.24 -11.76
CA ALA A 176 -9.44 0.42 -12.77
C ALA A 176 -10.07 1.72 -13.30
N PHE A 177 -9.23 2.66 -13.72
CA PHE A 177 -9.63 3.94 -14.28
C PHE A 177 -8.82 4.28 -15.54
N PRO A 178 -9.47 4.65 -16.66
CA PRO A 178 -10.92 4.60 -16.87
C PRO A 178 -11.45 3.18 -17.08
N SER A 179 -10.60 2.27 -17.57
CA SER A 179 -10.93 0.86 -17.80
C SER A 179 -9.74 -0.05 -17.47
N VAL A 180 -9.98 -1.35 -17.33
CA VAL A 180 -8.96 -2.40 -17.15
C VAL A 180 -8.13 -2.69 -18.41
N LYS A 181 -8.58 -2.26 -19.59
CA LYS A 181 -7.75 -2.20 -20.80
C LYS A 181 -7.11 -0.81 -20.90
N ASP A 182 -5.78 -0.78 -20.99
CA ASP A 182 -4.97 0.45 -21.05
C ASP A 182 -5.30 1.46 -19.93
N PRO A 183 -5.33 1.03 -18.65
CA PRO A 183 -5.65 1.91 -17.52
C PRO A 183 -4.62 3.02 -17.33
N ILE A 184 -5.09 4.16 -16.80
CA ILE A 184 -4.23 5.16 -16.14
C ILE A 184 -3.95 4.75 -14.70
N ALA A 185 -4.93 4.16 -14.03
CA ALA A 185 -4.82 3.72 -12.65
C ALA A 185 -5.51 2.38 -12.41
N VAL A 186 -4.95 1.60 -11.51
CA VAL A 186 -5.52 0.37 -10.96
C VAL A 186 -5.40 0.37 -9.45
N TRP A 187 -6.33 -0.28 -8.75
CA TRP A 187 -6.27 -0.38 -7.29
C TRP A 187 -6.76 -1.71 -6.73
N GLU A 188 -6.19 -2.02 -5.57
CA GLU A 188 -6.57 -3.14 -4.69
C GLU A 188 -7.12 -2.60 -3.37
N ILE A 189 -8.13 -3.28 -2.82
CA ILE A 189 -8.79 -2.92 -1.57
C ILE A 189 -8.71 -4.08 -0.57
N LYS A 190 -8.05 -3.85 0.56
CA LYS A 190 -7.88 -4.84 1.62
C LYS A 190 -8.63 -4.40 2.89
N GLU A 191 -9.83 -4.92 3.07
CA GLU A 191 -10.74 -4.64 4.18
C GLU A 191 -10.91 -5.88 5.08
N TYR A 192 -10.73 -5.72 6.41
CA TYR A 192 -10.72 -6.87 7.34
C TYR A 192 -11.52 -6.72 8.64
N TYR A 193 -12.51 -5.82 8.74
CA TYR A 193 -13.25 -5.50 9.99
C TYR A 193 -13.90 -6.68 10.76
N TYR A 194 -14.02 -7.86 10.15
CA TYR A 194 -14.64 -9.06 10.75
C TYR A 194 -13.64 -10.18 11.04
N THR A 195 -12.36 -9.90 10.82
CA THR A 195 -11.26 -10.83 11.01
C THR A 195 -10.82 -10.82 12.46
N THR A 196 -10.64 -12.01 13.05
CA THR A 196 -10.18 -12.16 14.44
C THR A 196 -8.73 -12.62 14.54
N THR A 197 -8.11 -13.03 13.42
CA THR A 197 -6.75 -13.56 13.37
C THR A 197 -5.99 -13.00 12.18
N PHE A 198 -4.68 -12.81 12.34
CA PHE A 198 -3.83 -12.45 11.22
C PHE A 198 -3.43 -13.72 10.46
N GLY A 199 -4.30 -14.14 9.54
CA GLY A 199 -4.11 -15.33 8.73
C GLY A 199 -3.38 -15.07 7.42
N SER A 200 -3.08 -16.15 6.69
CA SER A 200 -2.41 -16.11 5.38
C SER A 200 -3.07 -15.11 4.42
N ARG A 201 -4.40 -15.03 4.41
CA ARG A 201 -5.15 -14.10 3.53
C ARG A 201 -4.76 -12.63 3.65
N VAL A 202 -4.37 -12.18 4.85
CA VAL A 202 -3.95 -10.78 5.06
C VAL A 202 -2.53 -10.59 4.53
N ALA A 203 -1.67 -11.57 4.76
CA ALA A 203 -0.31 -11.59 4.22
C ALA A 203 -0.32 -11.70 2.68
N ASP A 204 -1.18 -12.55 2.11
CA ASP A 204 -1.37 -12.73 0.67
C ASP A 204 -1.72 -11.39 0.02
N GLY A 205 -2.58 -10.57 0.66
CA GLY A 205 -2.89 -9.24 0.17
C GLY A 205 -1.68 -8.32 0.02
N VAL A 206 -0.62 -8.49 0.80
CA VAL A 206 0.65 -7.73 0.65
C VAL A 206 1.50 -8.28 -0.49
N TYR A 207 1.60 -9.60 -0.60
CA TYR A 207 2.43 -10.24 -1.62
C TYR A 207 1.82 -10.16 -3.02
N GLU A 208 0.49 -10.25 -3.12
CA GLU A 208 -0.26 -10.01 -4.37
C GLU A 208 0.01 -8.59 -4.88
N THR A 209 -0.10 -7.58 -4.02
CA THR A 209 0.24 -6.20 -4.39
C THR A 209 1.70 -6.05 -4.83
N GLN A 210 2.65 -6.76 -4.21
CA GLN A 210 4.04 -6.72 -4.68
C GLN A 210 4.19 -7.34 -6.06
N LEU A 211 3.53 -8.47 -6.34
CA LEU A 211 3.52 -9.10 -7.66
C LEU A 211 2.99 -8.13 -8.72
N ASP A 212 1.80 -7.55 -8.49
CA ASP A 212 1.19 -6.59 -9.41
C ASP A 212 2.12 -5.39 -9.66
N GLY A 213 2.77 -4.90 -8.60
CA GLY A 213 3.76 -3.83 -8.69
C GLY A 213 5.02 -4.17 -9.49
N TRP A 214 5.48 -5.44 -9.46
CA TRP A 214 6.59 -5.89 -10.28
C TRP A 214 6.21 -6.00 -11.75
N GLU A 215 5.01 -6.50 -12.06
CA GLU A 215 4.50 -6.57 -13.43
C GLU A 215 4.30 -5.18 -14.04
N LEU A 216 3.77 -4.23 -13.26
CA LEU A 216 3.61 -2.85 -13.72
C LEU A 216 4.94 -2.11 -13.86
N ARG A 217 5.93 -2.43 -13.01
CA ARG A 217 7.30 -1.93 -13.20
C ARG A 217 7.90 -2.44 -14.50
N GLU A 218 7.76 -3.72 -14.78
CA GLU A 218 8.24 -4.32 -16.03
C GLU A 218 7.61 -3.62 -17.24
N ALA A 219 6.29 -3.35 -17.20
CA ALA A 219 5.62 -2.59 -18.25
C ALA A 219 6.18 -1.16 -18.38
N ARG A 220 6.41 -0.46 -17.27
CA ARG A 220 7.00 0.88 -17.29
C ARG A 220 8.41 0.89 -17.86
N GLU A 221 9.27 -0.02 -17.41
CA GLU A 221 10.70 -0.05 -17.75
C GLU A 221 10.95 -0.56 -19.17
N ASN A 222 10.16 -1.54 -19.65
CA ASN A 222 10.37 -2.18 -20.94
C ASN A 222 9.46 -1.65 -22.05
N LEU A 223 8.28 -1.12 -21.70
CA LEU A 223 7.26 -0.67 -22.68
C LEU A 223 7.00 0.84 -22.61
N GLY A 224 7.54 1.53 -21.60
CA GLY A 224 7.28 2.96 -21.39
C GLY A 224 5.85 3.29 -20.94
N GLN A 225 5.06 2.28 -20.55
CA GLN A 225 3.68 2.45 -20.12
C GLN A 225 3.60 2.48 -18.59
N ASP A 226 3.33 3.66 -18.03
CA ASP A 226 3.27 3.89 -16.59
C ASP A 226 1.81 3.92 -16.09
N VAL A 227 1.36 2.81 -15.52
CA VAL A 227 0.06 2.70 -14.85
C VAL A 227 0.22 2.99 -13.37
N LYS A 228 -0.61 3.87 -12.82
CA LYS A 228 -0.60 4.16 -11.38
C LYS A 228 -1.24 3.02 -10.59
N HIS A 229 -0.48 2.50 -9.63
CA HIS A 229 -0.90 1.36 -8.81
C HIS A 229 -1.20 1.81 -7.38
N TYR A 230 -2.43 1.61 -6.92
CA TYR A 230 -2.85 2.02 -5.59
C TYR A 230 -3.24 0.83 -4.73
N LEU A 231 -2.85 0.87 -3.45
CA LEU A 231 -3.34 -0.06 -2.44
C LEU A 231 -4.14 0.71 -1.41
N ILE A 232 -5.34 0.24 -1.09
CA ILE A 232 -6.23 0.85 -0.12
C ILE A 232 -6.48 -0.16 0.97
N VAL A 233 -6.10 0.16 2.21
CA VAL A 233 -6.20 -0.79 3.33
C VAL A 233 -6.90 -0.19 4.53
N ASP A 234 -7.69 -1.01 5.22
CA ASP A 234 -8.25 -0.63 6.51
C ASP A 234 -8.56 -1.83 7.41
N ASP A 235 -8.91 -1.48 8.65
CA ASP A 235 -9.06 -2.26 9.87
C ASP A 235 -7.88 -2.07 10.84
N TYR A 236 -8.09 -1.19 11.82
CA TYR A 236 -7.16 -0.93 12.92
C TYR A 236 -6.80 -2.22 13.66
N PHE A 237 -7.75 -3.13 13.90
CA PHE A 237 -7.44 -4.36 14.63
C PHE A 237 -6.49 -5.26 13.82
N THR A 238 -6.86 -5.61 12.60
CA THR A 238 -6.04 -6.48 11.76
C THR A 238 -4.66 -5.88 11.48
N TRP A 239 -4.60 -4.63 11.01
CA TRP A 239 -3.33 -4.05 10.56
C TRP A 239 -2.48 -3.53 11.70
N TRP A 240 -3.06 -2.85 12.69
CA TRP A 240 -2.30 -2.23 13.77
C TRP A 240 -2.01 -3.18 14.93
N HIS A 241 -3.02 -3.93 15.40
CA HIS A 241 -2.79 -4.83 16.54
C HIS A 241 -2.07 -6.11 16.15
N LEU A 242 -2.39 -6.67 14.97
CA LEU A 242 -1.85 -7.96 14.57
C LEU A 242 -0.79 -7.86 13.44
N GLY A 243 -0.87 -6.82 12.62
CA GLY A 243 -0.19 -6.73 11.31
C GLY A 243 0.95 -5.73 11.18
N ARG A 244 1.54 -5.23 12.27
CA ARG A 244 2.54 -4.13 12.22
C ARG A 244 3.71 -4.39 11.28
N SER A 245 4.21 -5.63 11.22
CA SER A 245 5.29 -6.01 10.31
C SER A 245 4.87 -5.92 8.84
N TYR A 246 3.60 -6.16 8.53
CA TYR A 246 3.06 -6.04 7.19
C TYR A 246 2.79 -4.59 6.82
N LEU A 247 2.38 -3.75 7.76
CA LEU A 247 2.34 -2.30 7.54
C LEU A 247 3.73 -1.75 7.14
N CYS A 248 4.80 -2.18 7.81
CA CYS A 248 6.16 -1.84 7.38
C CYS A 248 6.42 -2.25 5.93
N ARG A 249 6.02 -3.47 5.53
CA ARG A 249 6.18 -3.97 4.16
C ARG A 249 5.37 -3.17 3.14
N LEU A 250 4.20 -2.65 3.50
CA LEU A 250 3.44 -1.77 2.62
C LEU A 250 4.17 -0.45 2.37
N ILE A 251 4.75 0.14 3.43
CA ILE A 251 5.57 1.34 3.31
C ILE A 251 6.83 1.06 2.48
N ASP A 252 7.47 -0.09 2.69
CA ASP A 252 8.62 -0.54 1.89
C ASP A 252 8.22 -0.68 0.41
N SER A 253 7.13 -1.38 0.09
CA SER A 253 6.65 -1.56 -1.29
C SER A 253 6.37 -0.23 -2.00
N MET A 254 5.84 0.75 -1.27
CA MET A 254 5.59 2.09 -1.80
C MET A 254 6.90 2.80 -2.16
N HIS A 255 7.88 2.84 -1.26
CA HIS A 255 9.19 3.47 -1.52
C HIS A 255 10.05 2.67 -2.50
N MET A 256 9.82 1.37 -2.61
CA MET A 256 10.42 0.54 -3.64
C MET A 256 9.94 0.92 -5.05
N ASN A 257 8.88 1.74 -5.23
CA ASN A 257 8.17 1.97 -6.50
C ASN A 257 7.42 0.72 -7.03
N LEU A 258 6.88 -0.11 -6.14
CA LEU A 258 5.94 -1.19 -6.52
C LEU A 258 4.48 -0.72 -6.42
N VAL A 259 4.22 0.27 -5.56
CA VAL A 259 2.91 0.89 -5.39
C VAL A 259 3.10 2.39 -5.47
N SER A 260 2.26 3.08 -6.22
CA SER A 260 2.30 4.54 -6.33
C SER A 260 1.95 5.20 -5.01
N GLU A 261 0.85 4.79 -4.37
CA GLU A 261 0.46 5.25 -3.03
C GLU A 261 -0.29 4.15 -2.26
N VAL A 262 -0.13 4.13 -0.94
CA VAL A 262 -0.94 3.31 -0.04
C VAL A 262 -1.88 4.22 0.75
N ILE A 263 -3.18 4.01 0.65
CA ILE A 263 -4.21 4.84 1.27
C ILE A 263 -4.77 4.09 2.49
N PHE A 264 -4.76 4.74 3.65
CA PHE A 264 -5.11 4.10 4.91
C PHE A 264 -6.45 4.60 5.44
N GLY A 265 -7.42 3.69 5.55
CA GLY A 265 -8.72 3.93 6.17
C GLY A 265 -9.38 5.25 5.81
N LYS A 266 -9.63 6.12 6.81
CA LYS A 266 -10.37 7.38 6.60
C LYS A 266 -9.69 8.36 5.63
N GLU A 267 -8.41 8.16 5.33
CA GLU A 267 -7.68 8.94 4.31
C GLU A 267 -8.36 8.88 2.94
N VAL A 268 -9.12 7.82 2.63
CA VAL A 268 -9.86 7.68 1.36
C VAL A 268 -10.73 8.90 1.05
N VAL A 269 -11.31 9.53 2.08
CA VAL A 269 -12.23 10.66 1.93
C VAL A 269 -11.55 11.90 1.37
N SER A 270 -10.29 12.14 1.75
CA SER A 270 -9.53 13.29 1.30
C SER A 270 -8.61 12.97 0.13
N ARG A 271 -8.10 11.73 0.03
CA ARG A 271 -7.08 11.37 -0.95
C ARG A 271 -7.66 10.96 -2.30
N ILE A 272 -8.72 10.14 -2.32
CA ILE A 272 -9.33 9.67 -3.59
C ILE A 272 -9.76 10.83 -4.50
N PRO A 273 -10.42 11.90 -4.00
CA PRO A 273 -10.75 13.07 -4.84
C PRO A 273 -9.55 13.68 -5.58
N VAL A 274 -8.41 13.80 -4.88
CA VAL A 274 -7.18 14.36 -5.45
C VAL A 274 -6.61 13.43 -6.52
N LEU A 275 -6.63 12.12 -6.27
CA LEU A 275 -6.14 11.11 -7.22
C LEU A 275 -6.98 11.09 -8.50
N VAL A 276 -8.31 11.08 -8.39
CA VAL A 276 -9.20 11.07 -9.55
C VAL A 276 -8.99 12.33 -10.41
N ASN A 277 -8.82 13.50 -9.80
CA ASN A 277 -8.48 14.71 -10.53
C ASN A 277 -7.14 14.60 -11.26
N HIS A 278 -6.13 14.01 -10.62
CA HIS A 278 -4.85 13.74 -11.26
C HIS A 278 -5.00 12.75 -12.44
N TRP A 279 -5.73 11.64 -12.28
CA TRP A 279 -5.93 10.67 -13.36
C TRP A 279 -6.59 11.29 -14.59
N LYS A 280 -7.64 12.10 -14.39
CA LYS A 280 -8.28 12.85 -15.49
C LYS A 280 -7.28 13.75 -16.22
N SER A 281 -6.40 14.43 -15.49
CA SER A 281 -5.39 15.30 -16.10
C SER A 281 -4.39 14.54 -16.97
N LEU A 282 -4.08 13.28 -16.62
CA LEU A 282 -3.20 12.43 -17.43
C LEU A 282 -3.88 12.01 -18.74
N ILE A 283 -5.16 11.65 -18.71
CA ILE A 283 -5.93 11.30 -19.93
C ILE A 283 -5.99 12.49 -20.89
N ILE A 284 -6.39 13.67 -20.38
CA ILE A 284 -6.50 14.89 -21.19
C ILE A 284 -5.15 15.27 -21.81
N LYS A 285 -4.04 14.99 -21.11
CA LYS A 285 -2.70 15.23 -21.64
C LYS A 285 -2.37 14.23 -22.76
N SER A 286 -2.64 12.94 -22.58
CA SER A 286 -2.36 11.93 -23.59
C SER A 286 -3.18 12.08 -24.87
N GLU A 287 -4.38 12.67 -24.81
CA GLU A 287 -5.21 12.94 -26.00
C GLU A 287 -4.72 14.14 -26.84
N ARG A 288 -3.82 14.95 -26.29
CA ARG A 288 -3.27 16.15 -26.95
C ARG A 288 -1.89 15.93 -27.58
N GLU A 289 -1.23 14.81 -27.25
CA GLU A 289 0.07 14.40 -27.77
C GLU A 289 -0.11 13.42 -28.94
#